data_AF-A0A918MRK2-F1
#
_entry.id   AF-A0A918MRK2-F1
#
_cell.length_a   1.000
_cell.length_b   1.000
_cell.length_c   1.000
_cell.angle_alpha   90.00
_cell.angle_beta   90.00
_cell.angle_gamma   90.00
#
_symmetry.space_group_name_H-M   'P 1'
#
loop_
_entity.id
_entity.type
_entity.pdbx_description
1 polymer ?
#
loop_
_entity_poly.entity_id
_entity_poly.type
_entity_poly.pdbx_seq_one_letter_code
_entity_poly.pdbx_strand_id
1 'polypeptide(L)'
;MIAGVIAVVLLLAVAAYACGGGTDYGAGFWDLTAGGAERGKRPRWLIDRAMEPVWEVNNVWLIFVLVIMWTGFPVFFQRVFTTMWLPLTLAALGIVLRGAGFALRRPVRRLAGRRLYGALFAVSSLLTPFFLGAAAGGVASGRVTATTTASTHVWANPTSLLFGLLAIAATATLGAVFLAADARRFDAPDLDRYFRHRALGALAAVAVLAVITLIVTHGDAPHVWHGLTHGVGLVFVVVAVLATLTTAWLLLTRPSGVWSRVTAVGVVASAVIAWGMAQRPYLVPTSLTVAEGAGAHTTLRWLGFVTLVALVLVVPAVVLLYWLDTHGELEGLSDADLRRDAAGDEG
;
A
#
# COMPACT_ATOMS: atom_id res chain seq x y z
N MET A 1 7.42 -15.05 23.73
CA MET A 1 8.01 -15.32 22.40
C MET A 1 6.96 -15.30 21.28
N ILE A 2 5.86 -16.05 21.37
CA ILE A 2 4.86 -16.13 20.28
C ILE A 2 4.19 -14.78 19.93
N ALA A 3 3.87 -13.95 20.92
CA ALA A 3 3.30 -12.61 20.68
C ALA A 3 4.24 -11.72 19.85
N GLY A 4 5.54 -11.80 20.08
CA GLY A 4 6.54 -11.06 19.29
C GLY A 4 6.58 -11.52 17.84
N VAL A 5 6.50 -12.83 17.60
CA VAL A 5 6.41 -13.38 16.23
C VAL A 5 5.15 -12.89 15.53
N ILE A 6 4.00 -12.94 16.20
CA ILE A 6 2.73 -12.47 15.64
C ILE A 6 2.75 -10.96 15.38
N ALA A 7 3.40 -10.17 16.23
CA ALA A 7 3.59 -8.73 15.98
C ALA A 7 4.44 -8.47 14.73
N VAL A 8 5.49 -9.27 14.51
CA VAL A 8 6.30 -9.18 13.27
C VAL A 8 5.46 -9.61 12.06
N VAL A 9 4.67 -10.67 12.16
CA VAL A 9 3.76 -11.10 11.09
C VAL A 9 2.75 -10.00 10.77
N LEU A 10 2.17 -9.34 11.77
CA LEU A 10 1.27 -8.19 11.59
C LEU A 10 1.98 -7.06 10.83
N LEU A 11 3.21 -6.71 11.24
CA LEU A 11 4.01 -5.69 10.57
C LEU A 11 4.31 -6.04 9.12
N LEU A 12 4.64 -7.30 8.84
CA LEU A 12 4.86 -7.79 7.48
C LEU A 12 3.58 -7.76 6.65
N ALA A 13 2.42 -8.08 7.22
CA ALA A 13 1.13 -7.97 6.53
C ALA A 13 0.78 -6.51 6.21
N VAL A 14 1.06 -5.57 7.13
CA VAL A 14 0.91 -4.13 6.87
C VAL A 14 1.86 -3.68 5.75
N ALA A 15 3.12 -4.12 5.77
CA ALA A 15 4.08 -3.82 4.71
C ALA A 15 3.68 -4.41 3.36
N ALA A 16 3.17 -5.65 3.35
CA ALA A 16 2.65 -6.30 2.14
C ALA A 16 1.45 -5.54 1.57
N TYR A 17 0.50 -5.11 2.41
CA TYR A 17 -0.62 -4.28 1.95
C TYR A 17 -0.15 -2.90 1.46
N ALA A 18 0.78 -2.26 2.16
CA ALA A 18 1.34 -0.97 1.76
C ALA A 18 2.08 -1.06 0.40
N CYS A 19 2.69 -2.20 0.09
CA CYS A 19 3.37 -2.43 -1.19
C CYS A 19 2.38 -2.83 -2.28
N GLY A 20 1.63 -3.92 -2.09
CA GLY A 20 0.67 -4.45 -3.05
C GLY A 20 -0.45 -3.44 -3.31
N GLY A 21 -1.26 -3.14 -2.28
CA GLY A 21 -2.30 -2.12 -2.37
C GLY A 21 -1.75 -0.74 -2.76
N GLY A 22 -0.52 -0.41 -2.35
CA GLY A 22 0.12 0.85 -2.73
C GLY A 22 0.35 1.02 -4.22
N THR A 23 0.73 -0.05 -4.94
CA THR A 23 0.81 -0.01 -6.41
C THR A 23 -0.55 0.32 -7.02
N ASP A 24 -1.62 -0.26 -6.48
CA ASP A 24 -2.98 -0.03 -6.96
C ASP A 24 -3.46 1.39 -6.68
N TYR A 25 -3.24 1.92 -5.47
CA TYR A 25 -3.60 3.30 -5.10
C TYR A 25 -2.78 4.31 -5.90
N GLY A 26 -1.51 4.02 -6.16
CA GLY A 26 -0.65 4.82 -7.00
C GLY A 26 -1.14 4.95 -8.43
N ALA A 27 -1.54 3.83 -9.04
CA ALA A 27 -2.06 3.86 -10.39
C ALA A 27 -3.37 4.67 -10.51
N GLY A 28 -4.24 4.63 -9.49
CA GLY A 28 -5.40 5.52 -9.42
C GLY A 28 -5.06 7.00 -9.22
N PHE A 29 -4.00 7.32 -8.49
CA PHE A 29 -3.47 8.69 -8.41
C PHE A 29 -2.98 9.21 -9.78
N TRP A 30 -2.33 8.35 -10.57
CA TRP A 30 -1.88 8.73 -11.91
C TRP A 30 -3.02 8.81 -12.92
N ASP A 31 -4.09 8.03 -12.76
CA ASP A 31 -5.33 8.19 -13.54
C ASP A 31 -5.95 9.59 -13.34
N LEU A 32 -5.99 10.05 -12.08
CA LEU A 32 -6.47 11.39 -11.73
C LEU A 32 -5.64 12.50 -12.40
N THR A 33 -4.32 12.35 -12.37
CA THR A 33 -3.37 13.36 -12.83
C THR A 33 -2.97 13.22 -14.30
N ALA A 34 -3.50 12.21 -15.02
CA ALA A 34 -3.27 12.00 -16.45
C ALA A 34 -3.88 13.09 -17.35
N GLY A 35 -4.72 13.97 -16.78
CA GLY A 35 -5.27 15.14 -17.46
C GLY A 35 -6.58 14.90 -18.21
N GLY A 36 -6.82 15.71 -19.25
CA GLY A 36 -8.07 15.75 -20.02
C GLY A 36 -8.37 14.48 -20.84
N ALA A 37 -9.54 14.43 -21.47
CA ALA A 37 -10.04 13.22 -22.15
C ALA A 37 -9.13 12.69 -23.26
N GLU A 38 -8.40 13.55 -23.99
CA GLU A 38 -7.46 13.12 -25.03
C GLU A 38 -6.08 12.75 -24.50
N ARG A 39 -5.40 13.68 -23.81
CA ARG A 39 -4.04 13.46 -23.28
C ARG A 39 -3.97 12.30 -22.27
N GLY A 40 -5.05 12.09 -21.51
CA GLY A 40 -5.15 11.01 -20.53
C GLY A 40 -5.59 9.67 -21.10
N LYS A 41 -6.08 9.59 -22.35
CA LYS A 41 -6.65 8.34 -22.89
C LYS A 41 -5.65 7.19 -22.90
N ARG A 42 -4.41 7.48 -23.35
CA ARG A 42 -3.36 6.46 -23.49
C ARG A 42 -2.77 6.02 -22.14
N PRO A 43 -2.41 6.92 -21.20
CA PRO A 43 -2.05 6.53 -19.84
C PRO A 43 -3.15 5.73 -19.13
N ARG A 44 -4.42 6.14 -19.27
CA ARG A 44 -5.58 5.44 -18.69
C ARG A 44 -5.76 4.04 -19.23
N TRP A 45 -5.55 3.84 -20.53
CA TRP A 45 -5.60 2.52 -21.14
C TRP A 45 -4.57 1.57 -20.53
N LEU A 46 -3.33 2.05 -20.32
CA LEU A 46 -2.29 1.24 -19.70
C LEU A 46 -2.63 0.88 -18.25
N ILE A 47 -3.11 1.87 -17.48
CA ILE A 47 -3.55 1.70 -16.10
C ILE A 47 -4.66 0.65 -16.01
N ASP A 48 -5.68 0.73 -16.87
CA ASP A 48 -6.82 -0.18 -16.84
C ASP A 48 -6.42 -1.64 -17.11
N ARG A 49 -5.41 -1.86 -17.97
CA ARG A 49 -4.94 -3.19 -18.36
C ARG A 49 -3.95 -3.80 -17.37
N ALA A 50 -3.14 -2.97 -16.71
CA ALA A 50 -2.17 -3.43 -15.71
C ALA A 50 -2.79 -3.71 -14.33
N MET A 51 -3.91 -3.07 -13.98
CA MET A 51 -4.46 -3.11 -12.62
C MET A 51 -5.48 -4.22 -12.35
N GLU A 52 -6.18 -4.71 -13.38
CA GLU A 52 -7.38 -5.54 -13.18
C GLU A 52 -7.14 -6.83 -12.38
N PRO A 53 -6.10 -7.64 -12.64
CA PRO A 53 -5.91 -8.91 -11.92
C PRO A 53 -5.45 -8.76 -10.46
N VAL A 54 -4.84 -7.61 -10.14
CA VAL A 54 -3.99 -7.48 -8.95
C VAL A 54 -4.74 -6.88 -7.76
N TRP A 55 -5.77 -6.07 -8.03
CA TRP A 55 -6.52 -5.35 -7.01
C TRP A 55 -7.24 -6.29 -6.02
N GLU A 56 -7.91 -7.33 -6.51
CA GLU A 56 -8.65 -8.27 -5.66
C GLU A 56 -7.73 -8.97 -4.67
N VAL A 57 -6.54 -9.35 -5.15
CA VAL A 57 -5.52 -10.04 -4.36
C VAL A 57 -4.92 -9.11 -3.29
N ASN A 58 -4.74 -7.84 -3.60
CA ASN A 58 -4.11 -6.89 -2.68
C ASN A 58 -4.98 -6.60 -1.44
N ASN A 59 -6.31 -6.66 -1.55
CA ASN A 59 -7.20 -6.47 -0.40
C ASN A 59 -7.10 -7.61 0.64
N VAL A 60 -6.64 -8.80 0.25
CA VAL A 60 -6.47 -9.94 1.16
C VAL A 60 -5.50 -9.59 2.29
N TRP A 61 -4.44 -8.84 2.00
CA TRP A 61 -3.47 -8.39 3.01
C TRP A 61 -4.12 -7.52 4.09
N LEU A 62 -5.03 -6.62 3.71
CA LEU A 62 -5.75 -5.78 4.67
C LEU A 62 -6.62 -6.63 5.59
N ILE A 63 -7.31 -7.64 5.05
CA ILE A 63 -8.11 -8.56 5.86
C ILE A 63 -7.22 -9.35 6.83
N PHE A 64 -6.04 -9.81 6.41
CA PHE A 64 -5.08 -10.43 7.33
C PHE A 64 -4.65 -9.49 8.45
N VAL A 65 -4.35 -8.22 8.14
CA VAL A 65 -4.03 -7.21 9.16
C VAL A 65 -5.17 -7.10 10.18
N LEU A 66 -6.41 -6.97 9.71
CA LEU A 66 -7.58 -6.85 10.59
C LEU A 66 -7.79 -8.10 11.46
N VAL A 67 -7.70 -9.29 10.88
CA VAL A 67 -7.88 -10.56 11.58
C VAL A 67 -6.78 -10.77 12.62
N ILE A 68 -5.50 -10.54 12.28
CA ILE A 68 -4.38 -10.68 13.21
C ILE A 68 -4.49 -9.64 14.32
N MET A 69 -4.87 -8.40 14.00
CA MET A 69 -5.05 -7.35 14.99
C MET A 69 -6.18 -7.70 15.96
N TRP A 70 -7.33 -8.15 15.46
CA TRP A 70 -8.48 -8.50 16.29
C TRP A 70 -8.25 -9.74 17.16
N THR A 71 -7.70 -10.81 16.58
CA THR A 71 -7.53 -12.11 17.26
C THR A 71 -6.26 -12.17 18.10
N GLY A 72 -5.16 -11.59 17.60
CA GLY A 72 -3.86 -11.61 18.24
C GLY A 72 -3.68 -10.49 19.27
N PHE A 73 -4.22 -9.30 18.99
CA PHE A 73 -4.06 -8.12 19.83
C PHE A 73 -5.38 -7.39 20.08
N PRO A 74 -6.37 -8.03 20.74
CA PRO A 74 -7.73 -7.51 20.85
C PRO A 74 -7.81 -6.13 21.53
N VAL A 75 -6.98 -5.87 22.53
CA VAL A 75 -6.91 -4.56 23.20
C VAL A 75 -6.39 -3.48 22.25
N PHE A 76 -5.39 -3.82 21.43
CA PHE A 76 -4.86 -2.91 20.42
C PHE A 76 -5.92 -2.62 19.34
N PHE A 77 -6.59 -3.66 18.85
CA PHE A 77 -7.70 -3.54 17.91
C PHE A 77 -8.78 -2.59 18.45
N GLN A 78 -9.24 -2.82 19.68
CA GLN A 78 -10.26 -2.00 20.32
C GLN A 78 -9.82 -0.53 20.39
N ARG A 79 -8.63 -0.23 20.93
CA ARG A 79 -8.14 1.15 21.07
C ARG A 79 -8.04 1.86 19.73
N VAL A 80 -7.48 1.21 18.70
CA VAL A 80 -7.35 1.79 17.36
C VAL A 80 -8.72 2.07 16.76
N PHE A 81 -9.64 1.10 16.78
CA PHE A 81 -10.96 1.27 16.16
C PHE A 81 -11.87 2.25 16.91
N THR A 82 -11.80 2.35 18.23
CA THR A 82 -12.62 3.31 18.99
C THR A 82 -12.10 4.73 18.85
N THR A 83 -10.78 4.95 18.88
CA THR A 83 -10.17 6.29 18.82
C THR A 83 -10.07 6.83 17.40
N MET A 84 -9.83 5.97 16.40
CA MET A 84 -9.62 6.33 14.99
C MET A 84 -10.82 5.97 14.10
N TRP A 85 -12.02 5.84 14.67
CA TRP A 85 -13.20 5.40 13.92
C TRP A 85 -13.46 6.26 12.68
N LEU A 86 -13.27 7.59 12.77
CA LEU A 86 -13.52 8.51 11.66
C LEU A 86 -12.52 8.32 10.51
N PRO A 87 -11.18 8.38 10.71
CA PRO A 87 -10.21 8.01 9.68
C PRO A 87 -10.45 6.64 9.08
N LEU A 88 -10.71 5.62 9.90
CA LEU A 88 -10.91 4.25 9.43
C LEU A 88 -12.20 4.11 8.61
N THR A 89 -13.27 4.81 8.99
CA THR A 89 -14.53 4.85 8.23
C THR A 89 -14.34 5.55 6.89
N LEU A 90 -13.58 6.64 6.86
CA LEU A 90 -13.25 7.33 5.62
C LEU A 90 -12.38 6.45 4.72
N ALA A 91 -11.37 5.78 5.26
CA ALA A 91 -10.58 4.79 4.52
C ALA A 91 -11.47 3.66 3.95
N ALA A 92 -12.38 3.10 4.76
CA ALA A 92 -13.31 2.07 4.32
C ALA A 92 -14.24 2.55 3.21
N LEU A 93 -14.77 3.78 3.32
CA LEU A 93 -15.55 4.42 2.26
C LEU A 93 -14.73 4.55 0.98
N GLY A 94 -13.47 4.94 1.08
CA GLY A 94 -12.54 4.96 -0.06
C GLY A 94 -12.41 3.59 -0.74
N ILE A 95 -12.20 2.51 0.04
CA ILE A 95 -12.12 1.14 -0.49
C ILE A 95 -13.40 0.75 -1.24
N VAL A 96 -14.57 1.03 -0.66
CA VAL A 96 -15.87 0.72 -1.28
C VAL A 96 -16.08 1.51 -2.57
N LEU A 97 -15.83 2.82 -2.54
CA LEU A 97 -15.96 3.69 -3.71
C LEU A 97 -15.03 3.26 -4.85
N ARG A 98 -13.84 2.78 -4.50
CA ARG A 98 -12.87 2.25 -5.45
C ARG A 98 -13.37 0.96 -6.10
N GLY A 99 -13.86 0.00 -5.30
CA GLY A 99 -14.44 -1.25 -5.82
C GLY A 99 -15.64 -1.00 -6.73
N ALA A 100 -16.52 -0.07 -6.34
CA ALA A 100 -17.63 0.38 -7.17
C ALA A 100 -17.15 1.05 -8.47
N GLY A 101 -16.10 1.88 -8.39
CA GLY A 101 -15.47 2.53 -9.54
C GLY A 101 -14.95 1.53 -10.57
N PHE A 102 -14.28 0.47 -10.14
CA PHE A 102 -13.80 -0.59 -11.04
C PHE A 102 -14.95 -1.36 -11.69
N ALA A 103 -15.91 -1.85 -10.90
CA ALA A 103 -17.01 -2.68 -11.37
C ALA A 103 -17.93 -1.92 -12.34
N LEU A 104 -18.20 -0.63 -12.07
CA LEU A 104 -19.18 0.16 -12.82
C LEU A 104 -18.57 0.92 -14.02
N ARG A 105 -17.24 1.05 -14.10
CA ARG A 105 -16.60 1.83 -15.19
C ARG A 105 -16.68 1.15 -16.55
N ARG A 106 -16.67 -0.18 -16.62
CA ARG A 106 -16.79 -0.95 -17.88
C ARG A 106 -18.20 -0.90 -18.50
N PRO A 107 -19.29 -1.18 -17.75
CA PRO A 107 -20.64 -1.23 -18.33
C PRO A 107 -21.22 0.15 -18.66
N VAL A 108 -20.72 1.24 -18.06
CA VAL A 108 -21.33 2.57 -18.24
C VAL A 108 -20.94 3.18 -19.59
N ARG A 109 -21.93 3.30 -20.49
CA ARG A 109 -21.79 3.90 -21.84
C ARG A 109 -21.88 5.43 -21.85
N ARG A 110 -22.49 6.05 -20.84
CA ARG A 110 -22.66 7.52 -20.76
C ARG A 110 -21.36 8.21 -20.31
N LEU A 111 -20.95 9.24 -21.06
CA LEU A 111 -19.71 9.98 -20.81
C LEU A 111 -19.68 10.68 -19.44
N ALA A 112 -20.83 11.21 -18.98
CA ALA A 112 -20.98 11.82 -17.66
C ALA A 112 -20.77 10.79 -16.52
N GLY A 113 -21.31 9.58 -16.69
CA GLY A 113 -21.11 8.48 -15.73
C GLY A 113 -19.65 8.04 -15.67
N ARG A 114 -18.97 7.90 -16.81
CA ARG A 114 -17.53 7.59 -16.84
C ARG A 114 -16.68 8.65 -16.12
N ARG A 115 -17.03 9.94 -16.24
CA ARG A 115 -16.34 11.01 -15.52
C ARG A 115 -16.60 10.96 -14.01
N LEU A 116 -17.84 10.69 -13.59
CA LEU A 116 -18.17 10.54 -12.17
C LEU A 116 -17.44 9.35 -11.54
N TYR A 117 -17.49 8.17 -12.17
CA TYR A 117 -16.81 6.98 -11.65
C TYR A 117 -15.28 7.12 -11.70
N GLY A 118 -14.74 7.80 -12.72
CA GLY A 118 -13.32 8.17 -12.76
C GLY A 118 -12.94 9.12 -11.62
N ALA A 119 -13.78 10.12 -11.30
CA ALA A 119 -13.55 11.02 -10.18
C ALA A 119 -13.66 10.31 -8.82
N LEU A 120 -14.64 9.41 -8.63
CA LEU A 120 -14.78 8.60 -7.42
C LEU A 120 -13.57 7.67 -7.23
N PHE A 121 -13.11 7.03 -8.31
CA PHE A 121 -11.91 6.20 -8.32
C PHE A 121 -10.65 7.00 -7.96
N ALA A 122 -10.51 8.19 -8.53
CA ALA A 122 -9.41 9.08 -8.25
C ALA A 122 -9.38 9.58 -6.80
N VAL A 123 -10.53 10.06 -6.29
CA VAL A 123 -10.64 10.58 -4.92
C VAL A 123 -10.41 9.45 -3.91
N SER A 124 -11.02 8.29 -4.12
CA SER A 124 -10.80 7.12 -3.25
C SER A 124 -9.34 6.66 -3.22
N SER A 125 -8.61 6.82 -4.33
CA SER A 125 -7.20 6.46 -4.44
C SER A 125 -6.26 7.35 -3.64
N LEU A 126 -6.67 8.58 -3.34
CA LEU A 126 -5.99 9.49 -2.42
C LEU A 126 -6.45 9.32 -0.97
N LEU A 127 -7.76 9.17 -0.80
CA LEU A 127 -8.42 9.18 0.49
C LEU A 127 -8.02 7.96 1.33
N THR A 128 -7.98 6.78 0.71
CA THR A 128 -7.69 5.54 1.44
C THR A 128 -6.26 5.50 2.00
N PRO A 129 -5.20 5.70 1.19
CA PRO A 129 -3.82 5.72 1.71
C PRO A 129 -3.60 6.83 2.73
N PHE A 130 -4.22 8.01 2.52
CA PHE A 130 -4.09 9.12 3.45
C PHE A 130 -4.62 8.75 4.84
N PHE A 131 -5.85 8.26 4.93
CA PHE A 131 -6.46 7.98 6.23
C PHE A 131 -5.86 6.74 6.91
N LEU A 132 -5.44 5.72 6.15
CA LEU A 132 -4.68 4.59 6.72
C LEU A 132 -3.31 5.03 7.23
N GLY A 133 -2.59 5.87 6.48
CA GLY A 133 -1.34 6.49 6.92
C GLY A 133 -1.54 7.37 8.15
N ALA A 134 -2.59 8.19 8.18
CA ALA A 134 -2.92 9.05 9.31
C ALA A 134 -3.26 8.25 10.57
N ALA A 135 -3.97 7.13 10.43
CA ALA A 135 -4.21 6.19 11.52
C ALA A 135 -2.90 5.59 12.05
N ALA A 136 -1.99 5.17 11.16
CA ALA A 136 -0.67 4.66 11.55
C ALA A 136 0.18 5.73 12.25
N GLY A 137 0.20 6.98 11.77
CA GLY A 137 0.87 8.10 12.44
C GLY A 137 0.23 8.47 13.78
N GLY A 138 -1.08 8.27 13.92
CA GLY A 138 -1.80 8.47 15.16
C GLY A 138 -1.39 7.45 16.22
N VAL A 139 -1.26 6.18 15.82
CA VAL A 139 -0.66 5.13 16.63
C VAL A 139 0.79 5.47 16.97
N ALA A 140 1.60 5.89 16.00
CA ALA A 140 3.01 6.26 16.19
C ALA A 140 3.19 7.40 17.20
N SER A 141 2.25 8.34 17.25
CA SER A 141 2.28 9.46 18.19
C SER A 141 1.89 9.09 19.64
N GLY A 142 1.50 7.84 19.89
CA GLY A 142 1.13 7.37 21.24
C GLY A 142 -0.20 7.91 21.76
N ARG A 143 -0.98 8.63 20.93
CA ARG A 143 -2.27 9.24 21.33
C ARG A 143 -3.41 8.24 21.49
N VAL A 144 -3.22 7.00 21.03
CA VAL A 144 -4.21 5.91 21.08
C VAL A 144 -4.15 5.18 22.44
N THR A 145 -4.58 5.86 23.50
CA THR A 145 -4.58 5.30 24.86
C THR A 145 -5.96 4.74 25.25
N ALA A 146 -6.03 3.98 26.35
CA ALA A 146 -7.28 3.39 26.83
C ALA A 146 -8.35 4.42 27.24
N THR A 147 -7.93 5.62 27.63
CA THR A 147 -8.81 6.71 28.10
C THR A 147 -9.06 7.77 27.02
N THR A 148 -8.41 7.68 25.87
CA THR A 148 -8.56 8.65 24.79
C THR A 148 -9.97 8.56 24.19
N THR A 149 -10.72 9.65 24.23
CA THR A 149 -11.98 9.77 23.50
C THR A 149 -11.72 10.10 22.02
N ALA A 150 -12.57 9.57 21.14
CA ALA A 150 -12.49 9.87 19.72
C ALA A 150 -12.66 11.37 19.49
N SER A 151 -11.61 12.03 18.97
CA SER A 151 -11.63 13.45 18.67
C SER A 151 -10.69 13.77 17.52
N THR A 152 -10.91 14.93 16.89
CA THR A 152 -10.10 15.40 15.76
C THR A 152 -8.62 15.51 16.10
N HIS A 153 -8.28 15.86 17.34
CA HIS A 153 -6.89 15.99 17.80
C HIS A 153 -6.10 14.68 17.80
N VAL A 154 -6.80 13.54 17.83
CA VAL A 154 -6.17 12.22 17.89
C VAL A 154 -5.62 11.81 16.51
N TRP A 155 -6.30 12.20 15.43
CA TRP A 155 -5.92 11.80 14.07
C TRP A 155 -5.48 12.95 13.16
N ALA A 156 -5.79 14.21 13.50
CA ALA A 156 -5.37 15.39 12.75
C ALA A 156 -4.18 16.10 13.42
N ASN A 157 -3.25 15.34 13.99
CA ASN A 157 -1.99 15.86 14.52
C ASN A 157 -0.91 15.91 13.41
N PRO A 158 0.17 16.69 13.57
CA PRO A 158 1.21 16.83 12.56
C PRO A 158 1.81 15.49 12.11
N THR A 159 2.07 14.56 13.03
CA THR A 159 2.61 13.23 12.71
C THR A 159 1.64 12.41 11.86
N SER A 160 0.36 12.35 12.22
CA SER A 160 -0.68 11.68 11.46
C SER A 160 -0.83 12.26 10.05
N LEU A 161 -0.89 13.59 9.93
CA LEU A 161 -1.02 14.23 8.63
C LEU A 161 0.19 13.91 7.73
N LEU A 162 1.40 13.96 8.28
CA LEU A 162 2.62 13.64 7.54
C LEU A 162 2.71 12.17 7.15
N PHE A 163 2.32 11.24 8.02
CA PHE A 163 2.24 9.82 7.66
C PHE A 163 1.19 9.57 6.56
N GLY A 164 0.06 10.28 6.59
CA GLY A 164 -0.94 10.22 5.52
C GLY A 164 -0.41 10.75 4.19
N LEU A 165 0.29 11.90 4.20
CA LEU A 165 0.93 12.46 3.00
C LEU A 165 2.06 11.56 2.48
N LEU A 166 2.87 11.00 3.38
CA LEU A 166 3.93 10.06 3.04
C LEU A 166 3.35 8.78 2.42
N ALA A 167 2.21 8.30 2.92
CA ALA A 167 1.51 7.16 2.34
C ALA A 167 1.05 7.48 0.91
N ILE A 168 0.44 8.65 0.64
CA ILE A 168 0.09 9.06 -0.73
C ILE A 168 1.33 9.12 -1.63
N ALA A 169 2.42 9.72 -1.16
CA ALA A 169 3.64 9.85 -1.96
C ALA A 169 4.25 8.47 -2.25
N ALA A 170 4.27 7.57 -1.26
CA ALA A 170 4.76 6.20 -1.39
C ALA A 170 3.92 5.38 -2.39
N THR A 171 2.59 5.47 -2.31
CA THR A 171 1.72 4.81 -3.29
C THR A 171 1.91 5.39 -4.68
N ALA A 172 2.00 6.72 -4.83
CA ALA A 172 2.28 7.38 -6.10
C ALA A 172 3.63 6.92 -6.71
N THR A 173 4.69 6.79 -5.90
CA THR A 173 5.98 6.24 -6.34
C THR A 173 5.82 4.80 -6.84
N LEU A 174 5.19 3.91 -6.05
CA LEU A 174 4.98 2.52 -6.43
C LEU A 174 4.19 2.41 -7.75
N GLY A 175 3.06 3.11 -7.84
CA GLY A 175 2.23 3.10 -9.04
C GLY A 175 2.98 3.59 -10.27
N ALA A 176 3.76 4.68 -10.18
CA ALA A 176 4.52 5.19 -11.32
C ALA A 176 5.61 4.22 -11.78
N VAL A 177 6.33 3.60 -10.84
CA VAL A 177 7.40 2.65 -11.17
C VAL A 177 6.85 1.38 -11.81
N PHE A 178 5.73 0.85 -11.29
CA PHE A 178 5.09 -0.33 -11.86
C PHE A 178 4.55 -0.03 -13.26
N LEU A 179 3.82 1.09 -13.43
CA LEU A 179 3.30 1.53 -14.72
C LEU A 179 4.41 1.81 -15.75
N ALA A 180 5.55 2.36 -15.34
CA ALA A 180 6.67 2.58 -16.25
C ALA A 180 7.24 1.25 -16.77
N ALA A 181 7.32 0.23 -15.92
CA ALA A 181 7.73 -1.11 -16.33
C ALA A 181 6.65 -1.83 -17.15
N ASP A 182 5.36 -1.65 -16.83
CA ASP A 182 4.25 -2.21 -17.62
C ASP A 182 4.12 -1.54 -18.98
N ALA A 183 4.45 -0.26 -19.09
CA ALA A 183 4.48 0.45 -20.37
C ALA A 183 5.36 -0.27 -21.39
N ARG A 184 6.48 -0.87 -20.98
CA ARG A 184 7.31 -1.67 -21.88
C ARG A 184 6.74 -3.06 -22.13
N ARG A 185 6.12 -3.68 -21.12
CA ARG A 185 5.48 -4.99 -21.25
C ARG A 185 4.36 -4.95 -22.30
N PHE A 186 3.61 -3.85 -22.34
CA PHE A 186 2.53 -3.62 -23.31
C PHE A 186 2.96 -2.83 -24.56
N ASP A 187 4.25 -2.85 -24.91
CA ASP A 187 4.83 -2.23 -26.13
C ASP A 187 4.47 -0.73 -26.33
N ALA A 188 4.46 0.03 -25.23
CA ALA A 188 4.22 1.47 -25.19
C ALA A 188 5.44 2.25 -24.62
N PRO A 189 6.58 2.28 -25.34
CA PRO A 189 7.84 2.86 -24.83
C PRO A 189 7.76 4.37 -24.59
N ASP A 190 6.83 5.09 -25.23
CA ASP A 190 6.57 6.50 -24.97
C ASP A 190 6.02 6.75 -23.56
N LEU A 191 5.25 5.79 -23.02
CA LEU A 191 4.70 5.85 -21.68
C LEU A 191 5.75 5.51 -20.60
N ASP A 192 6.80 4.73 -20.92
CA ASP A 192 7.91 4.47 -19.98
C ASP A 192 8.52 5.80 -19.52
N ARG A 193 8.90 6.66 -20.46
CA ARG A 193 9.48 7.97 -20.13
C ARG A 193 8.49 8.84 -19.35
N TYR A 194 7.22 8.83 -19.73
CA TYR A 194 6.17 9.59 -19.07
C TYR A 194 6.00 9.23 -17.58
N PHE A 195 6.00 7.94 -17.26
CA PHE A 195 5.85 7.45 -15.90
C PHE A 195 7.15 7.49 -15.10
N ARG A 196 8.33 7.35 -15.74
CA ARG A 196 9.63 7.52 -15.06
C ARG A 196 9.81 8.91 -14.46
N HIS A 197 9.47 9.97 -15.20
CA HIS A 197 9.58 11.34 -14.67
C HIS A 197 8.65 11.56 -13.47
N ARG A 198 7.45 10.99 -13.54
CA ARG A 198 6.47 11.00 -12.45
C ARG A 198 6.93 10.20 -11.24
N ALA A 199 7.54 9.03 -11.47
CA ALA A 199 8.15 8.20 -10.44
C ALA A 199 9.26 8.97 -9.71
N LEU A 200 10.15 9.65 -10.45
CA LEU A 200 11.22 10.47 -9.87
C LEU A 200 10.65 11.65 -9.06
N GLY A 201 9.63 12.33 -9.57
CA GLY A 201 8.95 13.41 -8.84
C GLY A 201 8.28 12.93 -7.54
N ALA A 202 7.57 11.81 -7.60
CA ALA A 202 6.95 11.20 -6.41
C ALA A 202 8.00 10.68 -5.42
N LEU A 203 9.09 10.08 -5.90
CA LEU A 203 10.20 9.60 -5.08
C LEU A 203 10.92 10.76 -4.37
N ALA A 204 11.11 11.89 -5.06
CA ALA A 204 11.62 13.12 -4.44
C ALA A 204 10.65 13.64 -3.36
N ALA A 205 9.34 13.60 -3.61
CA ALA A 205 8.34 13.96 -2.61
C ALA A 205 8.38 13.02 -1.38
N VAL A 206 8.55 11.71 -1.57
CA VAL A 206 8.78 10.74 -0.47
C VAL A 206 10.01 11.12 0.33
N ALA A 207 11.15 11.42 -0.31
CA ALA A 207 12.37 11.80 0.38
C ALA A 207 12.20 13.09 1.21
N VAL A 208 11.60 14.12 0.62
CA VAL A 208 11.32 15.40 1.32
C VAL A 208 10.36 15.18 2.48
N LEU A 209 9.23 14.48 2.27
CA LEU A 209 8.25 14.19 3.31
C LEU A 209 8.85 13.31 4.42
N ALA A 210 9.73 12.36 4.10
CA ALA A 210 10.40 11.53 5.09
C ALA A 210 11.31 12.37 6.00
N VAL A 211 12.06 13.33 5.44
CA VAL A 211 12.89 14.26 6.22
C VAL A 211 12.02 15.15 7.11
N ILE A 212 10.95 15.73 6.57
CA ILE A 212 10.01 16.55 7.34
C ILE A 212 9.37 15.71 8.47
N THR A 213 8.97 14.48 8.17
CA THR A 213 8.39 13.55 9.15
C THR A 213 9.40 13.24 10.26
N LEU A 214 10.68 13.02 9.93
CA LEU A 214 11.72 12.78 10.94
C LEU A 214 11.92 14.01 11.84
N ILE A 215 11.86 15.23 11.29
CA ILE A 215 11.97 16.46 12.08
C ILE A 215 10.76 16.64 13.00
N VAL A 216 9.55 16.44 12.48
CA VAL A 216 8.32 16.63 13.27
C VAL A 216 8.15 15.57 14.35
N THR A 217 8.50 14.31 14.04
CA THR A 217 8.43 13.21 15.02
C THR A 217 9.39 13.39 16.19
N HIS A 218 10.48 14.15 16.04
CA HIS A 218 11.37 14.49 17.16
C HIS A 218 10.63 15.19 18.31
N GLY A 219 9.70 16.10 17.99
CA GLY A 219 8.89 16.80 18.99
C GLY A 219 7.62 16.04 19.37
N ASP A 220 6.93 15.48 18.38
CA ASP A 220 5.57 14.95 18.55
C ASP A 220 5.52 13.46 18.96
N ALA A 221 6.55 12.69 18.64
CA ALA A 221 6.66 11.26 18.94
C ALA A 221 8.11 10.85 19.31
N PRO A 222 8.67 11.35 20.42
CA PRO A 222 10.10 11.20 20.74
C PRO A 222 10.56 9.73 20.81
N HIS A 223 9.70 8.83 21.28
CA HIS A 223 10.00 7.40 21.38
C HIS A 223 10.23 6.77 20.00
N VAL A 224 9.31 7.03 19.05
CA VAL A 224 9.42 6.52 17.67
C VAL A 224 10.60 7.19 16.97
N TRP A 225 10.82 8.48 17.18
CA TRP A 225 11.98 9.18 16.63
C TRP A 225 13.30 8.55 17.10
N HIS A 226 13.42 8.23 18.39
CA HIS A 226 14.60 7.57 18.92
C HIS A 226 14.81 6.19 18.30
N GLY A 227 13.74 5.39 18.13
CA GLY A 227 13.82 4.09 17.46
C GLY A 227 14.12 4.17 15.95
N LEU A 228 13.79 5.28 15.29
CA LEU A 228 14.13 5.52 13.88
C LEU A 228 15.58 5.98 13.71
N THR A 229 16.14 6.68 14.71
CA THR A 229 17.51 7.20 14.68
C THR A 229 18.53 6.27 15.34
N HIS A 230 18.08 5.33 16.17
CA HIS A 230 18.93 4.40 16.90
C HIS A 230 18.41 2.96 16.80
N GLY A 231 19.32 1.98 16.92
CA GLY A 231 18.96 0.56 16.96
C GLY A 231 18.47 -0.01 15.63
N VAL A 232 17.54 -0.96 15.69
CA VAL A 232 17.11 -1.74 14.50
C VAL A 232 16.27 -0.90 13.53
N GLY A 233 15.53 0.11 13.99
CA GLY A 233 14.77 0.98 13.09
C GLY A 233 15.69 1.79 12.18
N LEU A 234 16.83 2.27 12.69
CA LEU A 234 17.86 2.95 11.87
C LEU A 234 18.35 2.08 10.71
N VAL A 235 18.54 0.77 10.92
CA VAL A 235 18.97 -0.14 9.85
C VAL A 235 17.98 -0.10 8.70
N PHE A 236 16.68 -0.17 8.97
CA PHE A 236 15.64 -0.11 7.94
C PHE A 236 15.47 1.30 7.34
N VAL A 237 15.75 2.37 8.10
CA VAL A 237 15.83 3.73 7.53
C VAL A 237 16.98 3.81 6.52
N VAL A 238 18.17 3.30 6.85
CA VAL A 238 19.31 3.25 5.94
C VAL A 238 18.98 2.42 4.70
N VAL A 239 18.36 1.26 4.87
CA VAL A 239 17.90 0.43 3.74
C VAL A 239 16.87 1.19 2.88
N ALA A 240 15.93 1.92 3.48
CA ALA A 240 14.95 2.72 2.75
C ALA A 240 15.63 3.86 1.95
N VAL A 241 16.65 4.52 2.52
CA VAL A 241 17.43 5.55 1.83
C VAL A 241 18.22 4.93 0.66
N LEU A 242 18.91 3.82 0.87
CA LEU A 242 19.63 3.11 -0.19
C LEU A 242 18.67 2.62 -1.29
N ALA A 243 17.51 2.08 -0.92
CA ALA A 243 16.47 1.69 -1.86
C ALA A 243 15.94 2.89 -2.66
N THR A 244 15.83 4.06 -2.03
CA THR A 244 15.40 5.31 -2.68
C THR A 244 16.43 5.75 -3.70
N LEU A 245 17.71 5.81 -3.31
CA LEU A 245 18.81 6.19 -4.20
C LEU A 245 18.99 5.21 -5.36
N THR A 246 18.91 3.90 -5.10
CA THR A 246 19.00 2.87 -6.13
C THR A 246 17.81 2.92 -7.08
N THR A 247 16.59 3.15 -6.58
CA THR A 247 15.40 3.35 -7.43
C THR A 247 15.58 4.59 -8.31
N ALA A 248 16.02 5.72 -7.77
CA ALA A 248 16.30 6.92 -8.55
C ALA A 248 17.37 6.67 -9.62
N TRP A 249 18.48 6.03 -9.25
CA TRP A 249 19.55 5.67 -10.17
C TRP A 249 19.07 4.76 -11.30
N LEU A 250 18.31 3.71 -10.99
CA LEU A 250 17.74 2.81 -12.00
C LEU A 250 16.79 3.57 -12.94
N LEU A 251 15.91 4.41 -12.40
CA LEU A 251 14.97 5.21 -13.18
C LEU A 251 15.65 6.28 -14.04
N LEU A 252 16.87 6.71 -13.71
CA LEU A 252 17.63 7.68 -14.51
C LEU A 252 18.50 7.00 -15.57
N THR A 253 19.14 5.87 -15.21
CA THR A 253 20.19 5.25 -16.04
C THR A 253 19.69 4.14 -16.95
N ARG A 254 18.57 3.49 -16.60
CA ARG A 254 18.08 2.32 -17.33
C ARG A 254 16.59 2.43 -17.63
N PRO A 255 16.12 1.78 -18.71
CA PRO A 255 14.69 1.58 -18.92
C PRO A 255 14.03 0.85 -17.72
N SER A 256 12.80 1.19 -17.36
CA SER A 256 12.11 0.67 -16.16
C SER A 256 11.79 -0.82 -16.21
N GLY A 257 12.35 -1.65 -15.33
CA GLY A 257 12.17 -3.10 -15.35
C GLY A 257 11.92 -3.72 -13.98
N VAL A 258 12.15 -5.04 -13.87
CA VAL A 258 11.96 -5.80 -12.64
C VAL A 258 12.74 -5.20 -11.47
N TRP A 259 14.01 -4.84 -11.70
CA TRP A 259 14.86 -4.27 -10.64
C TRP A 259 14.33 -2.94 -10.08
N SER A 260 13.78 -2.05 -10.92
CA SER A 260 13.16 -0.81 -10.43
C SER A 260 11.92 -1.08 -9.58
N ARG A 261 11.14 -2.13 -9.90
CA ARG A 261 9.99 -2.55 -9.07
C ARG A 261 10.45 -3.06 -7.71
N VAL A 262 11.45 -3.94 -7.69
CA VAL A 262 11.98 -4.54 -6.46
C VAL A 262 12.55 -3.45 -5.54
N THR A 263 13.33 -2.50 -6.07
CA THR A 263 13.87 -1.42 -5.24
C THR A 263 12.78 -0.47 -4.75
N ALA A 264 11.75 -0.17 -5.56
CA ALA A 264 10.62 0.67 -5.14
C ALA A 264 9.77 0.00 -4.04
N VAL A 265 9.52 -1.32 -4.14
CA VAL A 265 8.93 -2.11 -3.05
C VAL A 265 9.84 -2.05 -1.81
N GLY A 266 11.15 -2.15 -2.00
CA GLY A 266 12.14 -1.98 -0.94
C GLY A 266 12.04 -0.64 -0.21
N VAL A 267 11.77 0.47 -0.91
CA VAL A 267 11.55 1.80 -0.30
C VAL A 267 10.38 1.74 0.68
N VAL A 268 9.22 1.28 0.21
CA VAL A 268 7.97 1.32 1.00
C VAL A 268 7.98 0.27 2.12
N ALA A 269 8.39 -0.96 1.81
CA ALA A 269 8.50 -2.04 2.80
C ALA A 269 9.48 -1.65 3.92
N SER A 270 10.66 -1.11 3.58
CA SER A 270 11.65 -0.72 4.58
C SER A 270 11.17 0.46 5.42
N ALA A 271 10.45 1.43 4.85
CA ALA A 271 9.88 2.53 5.61
C ALA A 271 8.82 2.05 6.62
N VAL A 272 7.91 1.16 6.22
CA VAL A 272 6.89 0.57 7.12
C VAL A 272 7.56 -0.28 8.20
N ILE A 273 8.53 -1.11 7.83
CA ILE A 273 9.26 -1.95 8.79
C ILE A 273 10.09 -1.07 9.75
N ALA A 274 10.75 -0.02 9.26
CA ALA A 274 11.47 0.94 10.10
C ALA A 274 10.56 1.53 11.17
N TRP A 275 9.38 2.00 10.78
CA TRP A 275 8.36 2.48 11.72
C TRP A 275 8.01 1.41 12.74
N GLY A 276 7.61 0.21 12.31
CA GLY A 276 7.22 -0.87 13.22
C GLY A 276 8.33 -1.31 14.18
N MET A 277 9.58 -1.33 13.71
CA MET A 277 10.74 -1.66 14.53
C MET A 277 11.12 -0.54 15.49
N ALA A 278 10.89 0.72 15.13
CA ALA A 278 11.15 1.89 15.97
C ALA A 278 10.23 1.98 17.19
N GLN A 279 9.04 1.36 17.14
CA GLN A 279 8.08 1.37 18.26
C GLN A 279 8.38 0.28 19.30
N ARG A 280 9.31 -0.65 19.02
CA ARG A 280 9.54 -1.80 19.90
C ARG A 280 9.93 -1.36 21.32
N PRO A 281 9.41 -2.03 22.36
CA PRO A 281 8.57 -3.23 22.38
C PRO A 281 7.04 -2.97 22.35
N TYR A 282 6.61 -1.80 21.92
CA TYR A 282 5.22 -1.34 21.98
C TYR A 282 4.41 -1.59 20.71
N LEU A 283 3.11 -1.84 20.89
CA LEU A 283 2.09 -1.76 19.83
C LEU A 283 1.55 -0.33 19.71
N VAL A 284 1.36 0.33 20.86
CA VAL A 284 1.16 1.77 20.95
C VAL A 284 2.26 2.32 21.85
N PRO A 285 3.14 3.20 21.35
CA PRO A 285 4.24 3.77 22.12
C PRO A 285 3.78 4.22 23.51
N THR A 286 4.59 3.88 24.51
CA THR A 286 4.46 4.25 25.94
C THR A 286 3.16 3.82 26.65
N SER A 287 2.21 3.13 25.99
CA SER A 287 0.90 2.83 26.57
C SER A 287 0.38 1.41 26.37
N LEU A 288 0.95 0.63 25.44
CA LEU A 288 0.61 -0.78 25.25
C LEU A 288 1.79 -1.57 24.68
N THR A 289 2.40 -2.43 25.49
CA THR A 289 3.45 -3.34 24.99
C THR A 289 2.86 -4.48 24.17
N VAL A 290 3.70 -5.12 23.33
CA VAL A 290 3.31 -6.34 22.61
C VAL A 290 2.90 -7.46 23.57
N ALA A 291 3.53 -7.54 24.74
CA ALA A 291 3.20 -8.55 25.75
C ALA A 291 1.85 -8.27 26.43
N GLU A 292 1.57 -7.02 26.79
CA GLU A 292 0.31 -6.62 27.43
C GLU A 292 -0.88 -6.65 26.47
N GLY A 293 -0.66 -6.30 25.20
CA GLY A 293 -1.72 -6.29 24.19
C GLY A 293 -2.08 -7.68 23.68
N ALA A 294 -1.28 -8.71 23.98
CA ALA A 294 -1.43 -10.05 23.46
C ALA A 294 -2.69 -10.75 23.99
N GLY A 295 -3.43 -11.41 23.11
CA GLY A 295 -4.56 -12.26 23.48
C GLY A 295 -4.16 -13.54 24.23
N ALA A 296 -5.14 -14.40 24.53
CA ALA A 296 -4.90 -15.65 25.23
C ALA A 296 -3.87 -16.53 24.52
N HIS A 297 -2.99 -17.19 25.29
CA HIS A 297 -1.87 -17.97 24.72
C HIS A 297 -2.32 -19.06 23.75
N THR A 298 -3.44 -19.74 24.03
CA THR A 298 -4.01 -20.77 23.15
C THR A 298 -4.48 -20.17 21.82
N THR A 299 -5.12 -19.00 21.85
CA THR A 299 -5.54 -18.26 20.65
C THR A 299 -4.34 -17.86 19.81
N LEU A 300 -3.26 -17.36 20.42
CA LEU A 300 -2.03 -17.00 19.70
C LEU A 300 -1.37 -18.21 19.02
N ARG A 301 -1.39 -19.38 19.66
CA ARG A 301 -0.86 -20.62 19.04
C ARG A 301 -1.66 -21.00 17.80
N TRP A 302 -2.98 -21.00 17.89
CA TRP A 302 -3.85 -21.29 16.74
C TRP A 302 -3.72 -20.24 15.65
N LEU A 303 -3.65 -18.95 16.01
CA LEU A 303 -3.42 -17.87 15.06
C LEU A 303 -2.10 -18.04 14.31
N GLY A 304 -1.02 -18.37 15.03
CA GLY A 304 0.29 -18.65 14.42
C GLY A 304 0.24 -19.84 13.46
N PHE A 305 -0.43 -20.93 13.84
CA PHE A 305 -0.63 -22.09 12.98
C PHE A 305 -1.43 -21.75 11.71
N VAL A 306 -2.58 -21.06 11.86
CA VAL A 306 -3.41 -20.64 10.72
C VAL A 306 -2.66 -19.68 9.80
N THR A 307 -1.85 -18.78 10.37
CA THR A 307 -1.02 -17.87 9.58
C THR A 307 0.05 -18.62 8.81
N LEU A 308 0.66 -19.65 9.41
CA LEU A 308 1.61 -20.51 8.70
C LEU A 308 0.93 -21.24 7.53
N VAL A 309 -0.24 -21.82 7.74
CA VAL A 309 -1.03 -22.48 6.68
C VAL A 309 -1.38 -21.47 5.58
N ALA A 310 -1.85 -20.28 5.95
CA ALA A 310 -2.15 -19.22 5.00
C ALA A 310 -0.90 -18.78 4.22
N LEU A 311 0.26 -18.68 4.87
CA LEU A 311 1.52 -18.35 4.20
C LEU A 311 1.88 -19.40 3.14
N VAL A 312 1.75 -20.68 3.49
CA VAL A 312 2.07 -21.80 2.59
C VAL A 312 1.09 -21.92 1.42
N LEU A 313 -0.18 -21.55 1.60
CA LEU A 313 -1.19 -21.66 0.54
C LEU A 313 -1.31 -20.38 -0.30
N VAL A 314 -1.40 -19.22 0.36
CA VAL A 314 -1.68 -17.94 -0.29
C VAL A 314 -0.43 -17.36 -0.95
N VAL A 315 0.74 -17.39 -0.29
CA VAL A 315 1.94 -16.76 -0.88
C VAL A 315 2.34 -17.42 -2.21
N PRO A 316 2.42 -18.75 -2.34
CA PRO A 316 2.73 -19.36 -3.63
C PRO A 316 1.70 -19.04 -4.70
N ALA A 317 0.41 -19.01 -4.36
CA ALA A 317 -0.65 -18.64 -5.31
C ALA A 317 -0.51 -17.19 -5.79
N VAL A 318 -0.21 -16.25 -4.87
CA VAL A 318 0.03 -14.84 -5.20
C VAL A 318 1.32 -14.67 -6.02
N VAL A 319 2.39 -15.37 -5.66
CA VAL A 319 3.65 -15.35 -6.42
C VAL A 319 3.44 -15.90 -7.82
N LEU A 320 2.70 -17.00 -7.95
CA LEU A 320 2.35 -17.56 -9.25
C LEU A 320 1.51 -16.57 -10.07
N LEU A 321 0.52 -15.92 -9.46
CA LEU A 321 -0.29 -14.90 -10.12
C LEU A 321 0.57 -13.73 -10.62
N TYR A 322 1.44 -13.17 -9.77
CA TYR A 322 2.35 -12.10 -10.18
C TYR A 322 3.35 -12.57 -11.24
N TRP A 323 3.81 -13.82 -11.18
CA TRP A 323 4.69 -14.39 -12.18
C TRP A 323 3.99 -14.51 -13.54
N LEU A 324 2.80 -15.12 -13.57
CA LEU A 324 1.97 -15.27 -14.77
C LEU A 324 1.58 -13.92 -15.35
N ASP A 325 1.20 -12.97 -14.49
CA ASP A 325 0.95 -11.60 -14.92
C ASP A 325 2.24 -11.02 -15.52
N THR A 326 3.34 -10.92 -14.80
CA THR A 326 4.56 -10.28 -15.32
C THR A 326 5.15 -10.91 -16.58
N HIS A 327 4.86 -12.19 -16.87
CA HIS A 327 5.27 -12.88 -18.11
C HIS A 327 4.27 -12.79 -19.26
N GLY A 328 3.09 -12.17 -19.04
CA GLY A 328 2.10 -11.95 -20.09
C GLY A 328 1.18 -13.15 -20.37
N GLU A 329 1.15 -14.16 -19.51
CA GLU A 329 0.31 -15.35 -19.71
C GLU A 329 -1.15 -15.16 -19.26
N LEU A 330 -1.46 -14.04 -18.59
CA LEU A 330 -2.82 -13.65 -18.18
C LEU A 330 -3.49 -12.64 -19.15
N GLU A 331 -3.16 -12.69 -20.43
CA GLU A 331 -3.95 -11.94 -21.42
C GLU A 331 -5.32 -12.60 -21.58
N GLY A 332 -6.40 -11.81 -21.46
CA GLY A 332 -7.73 -12.31 -21.76
C GLY A 332 -7.80 -12.76 -23.22
N LEU A 333 -8.34 -13.97 -23.45
CA LEU A 333 -8.57 -14.53 -24.79
C LEU A 333 -9.13 -13.46 -25.71
N SER A 334 -8.42 -13.18 -26.81
CA SER A 334 -8.91 -12.29 -27.84
C SER A 334 -10.16 -12.92 -28.48
N ASP A 335 -11.06 -12.09 -29.02
CA ASP A 335 -12.11 -12.58 -29.92
C ASP A 335 -11.53 -13.39 -31.10
N ALA A 336 -10.26 -13.16 -31.46
CA ALA A 336 -9.53 -13.95 -32.44
C ALA A 336 -9.10 -15.33 -31.91
N ASP A 337 -8.80 -15.46 -30.63
CA ASP A 337 -8.41 -16.73 -29.99
C ASP A 337 -9.66 -17.60 -29.77
N LEU A 338 -10.77 -17.00 -29.34
CA LEU A 338 -12.07 -17.67 -29.23
C LEU A 338 -12.59 -18.17 -30.59
N ARG A 339 -12.31 -17.44 -31.68
CA ARG A 339 -12.66 -17.88 -33.05
C ARG A 339 -11.72 -18.97 -33.58
N ARG A 340 -10.48 -19.03 -33.11
CA ARG A 340 -9.53 -20.09 -33.49
C ARG A 340 -9.88 -21.41 -32.82
N ASP A 341 -10.25 -21.39 -31.55
CA ASP A 341 -10.71 -22.59 -30.85
C ASP A 341 -12.03 -23.12 -31.42
N ALA A 342 -12.97 -22.21 -31.77
CA ALA A 342 -14.22 -22.60 -32.43
C ALA A 342 -14.02 -23.22 -33.84
N ALA A 343 -12.94 -22.86 -34.54
CA ALA A 343 -12.61 -23.44 -35.85
C ALA A 343 -11.77 -24.73 -35.76
N GLY A 344 -11.18 -25.03 -34.60
CA GLY A 344 -10.41 -26.25 -34.36
C GLY A 344 -11.25 -27.47 -33.98
N ASP A 345 -12.49 -27.26 -33.52
CA ASP A 345 -13.42 -28.32 -33.10
C ASP A 345 -14.30 -28.87 -34.26
N GLU A 346 -14.13 -28.34 -35.49
CA GLU A 346 -14.88 -28.77 -36.69
C GLU A 346 -14.06 -29.64 -37.68
N GLY A 347 -12.85 -30.08 -37.32
CA GLY A 347 -11.96 -30.89 -38.18
C GLY A 347 -11.77 -32.32 -37.69
#